data_AF-A0A7V5PYB1-F1
#
_entry.id   AF-A0A7V5PYB1-F1
#
_cell.length_a   1.000
_cell.length_b   1.000
_cell.length_c   1.000
_cell.angle_alpha   90.00
_cell.angle_beta   90.00
_cell.angle_gamma   90.00
#
_symmetry.space_group_name_H-M   'P 1'
#
loop_
_entity.id
_entity.type
_entity.pdbx_description
1 polymer ?
#
loop_
_entity_poly.entity_id
_entity_poly.type
_entity_poly.pdbx_seq_one_letter_code
_entity_poly.pdbx_strand_id
1 'polypeptide(L)' 'MKRRLLVRHLESHGCYLLREGGKHSVYVNPENNRTTAVFLLSPHPFV' A
#
# COMPACT_ATOMS: atom_id res chain seq x y z
N MET A 1 -0.72 -12.32 5.93
CA MET A 1 -0.13 -10.98 6.20
C MET A 1 -1.25 -9.95 6.25
N LYS A 2 -1.43 -9.21 7.36
CA LYS A 2 -2.50 -8.19 7.47
C LYS A 2 -2.05 -6.92 6.73
N ARG A 3 -2.79 -6.45 5.72
CA ARG A 3 -2.53 -5.19 4.96
C ARG A 3 -2.15 -4.02 5.88
N ARG A 4 -2.85 -3.90 7.02
CA ARG A 4 -2.62 -2.83 8.00
C ARG A 4 -1.21 -2.82 8.61
N LEU A 5 -0.59 -3.99 8.78
CA LEU A 5 0.79 -4.08 9.29
C LEU A 5 1.79 -3.59 8.24
N LEU A 6 1.56 -3.93 6.97
CA LEU A 6 2.40 -3.47 5.86
C LEU A 6 2.30 -1.96 5.68
N VAL A 7 1.09 -1.40 5.70
CA VAL A 7 0.89 0.06 5.60
C VAL A 7 1.58 0.78 6.76
N ARG A 8 1.41 0.30 8.00
CA ARG A 8 2.07 0.91 9.16
C ARG A 8 3.60 0.85 9.09
N HIS A 9 4.15 -0.23 8.56
CA HIS A 9 5.59 -0.34 8.33
C HIS A 9 6.07 0.68 7.28
N LEU A 10 5.34 0.80 6.16
CA LEU A 10 5.63 1.76 5.10
C LEU A 10 5.60 3.20 5.65
N GLU A 11 4.55 3.58 6.37
CA GLU A 11 4.43 4.91 6.98
C GLU A 11 5.55 5.18 8.00
N SER A 12 5.93 4.18 8.81
CA SER A 12 7.03 4.29 9.77
C SER A 12 8.41 4.45 9.10
N HIS A 13 8.55 4.05 7.85
CA HIS A 13 9.76 4.20 7.04
C HIS A 13 9.70 5.40 6.10
N GLY A 14 8.79 6.36 6.33
CA GLY A 14 8.67 7.57 5.52
C GLY A 14 8.08 7.33 4.12
N CYS A 15 7.55 6.15 3.85
CA CYS A 15 6.84 5.90 2.61
C CYS A 15 5.45 6.55 2.67
N TYR A 16 5.05 7.20 1.59
CA TYR A 16 3.73 7.84 1.49
C TYR A 16 2.92 7.30 0.32
N LEU A 17 1.60 7.46 0.39
CA LEU A 17 0.68 7.05 -0.66
C LEU A 17 0.85 7.98 -1.88
N LEU A 18 1.31 7.42 -2.99
CA LEU A 18 1.49 8.14 -4.25
C LEU A 18 0.20 8.19 -5.06
N ARG A 19 -0.50 7.05 -5.17
CA ARG A 19 -1.79 6.96 -5.86
C ARG A 19 -2.60 5.79 -5.33
N GLU A 20 -3.92 5.94 -5.33
CA GLU A 20 -4.85 4.85 -5.02
C GLU A 20 -5.57 4.41 -6.30
N GLY A 21 -5.33 3.17 -6.72
CA GLY A 21 -6.15 2.47 -7.71
C GLY A 21 -7.16 1.58 -6.98
N GLY A 22 -8.36 1.39 -7.54
CA GLY A 22 -9.47 0.76 -6.80
C GLY A 22 -9.14 -0.55 -6.05
N LYS A 23 -8.30 -1.42 -6.62
CA LYS A 23 -7.85 -2.68 -5.97
C LYS A 23 -6.45 -2.61 -5.33
N HIS A 24 -5.71 -1.50 -5.46
CA HIS A 24 -4.36 -1.37 -4.91
C HIS A 24 -3.94 0.08 -4.63
N SER A 25 -3.29 0.29 -3.49
CA SER A 25 -2.67 1.56 -3.12
C SER A 25 -1.18 1.51 -3.46
N VAL A 26 -0.63 2.50 -4.17
CA VAL A 26 0.80 2.58 -4.49
C VAL A 26 1.48 3.50 -3.49
N TYR A 27 2.46 2.98 -2.77
CA TYR A 27 3.32 3.74 -1.86
C TYR A 27 4.68 3.97 -2.49
N VAL A 28 5.27 5.14 -2.23
CA VAL A 28 6.62 5.49 -2.66
C VAL A 28 7.46 5.85 -1.44
N ASN A 29 8.73 5.42 -1.43
CA ASN A 29 9.74 5.87 -0.51
C ASN A 29 10.63 6.91 -1.23
N PRO A 30 10.63 8.19 -0.81
CA PRO A 30 11.43 9.24 -1.43
C PRO A 30 12.93 9.12 -1.12
N GLU A 31 13.32 8.44 -0.05
CA GLU A 31 14.71 8.30 0.38
C GLU A 31 15.51 7.39 -0.57
N ASN A 32 14.84 6.44 -1.23
CA ASN A 32 15.46 5.48 -2.14
C ASN A 32 14.75 5.36 -3.50
N ASN A 33 13.78 6.23 -3.78
CA ASN A 33 12.93 6.23 -4.98
C ASN A 33 12.25 4.89 -5.29
N ARG A 34 11.99 4.05 -4.28
CA ARG A 34 11.29 2.77 -4.48
C ARG A 34 9.78 2.94 -4.39
N THR A 35 9.06 2.25 -5.27
CA THR A 35 7.60 2.16 -5.24
C THR A 35 7.14 0.74 -4.93
N THR A 36 6.09 0.62 -4.13
CA THR A 36 5.47 -0.66 -3.76
C THR A 36 3.96 -0.57 -3.88
N ALA A 37 3.33 -1.55 -4.53
CA ALA A 37 1.88 -1.67 -4.59
C ALA A 37 1.36 -2.53 -3.44
N VAL A 38 0.49 -1.95 -2.62
CA VAL A 38 -0.24 -2.62 -1.54
C VAL A 38 -1.64 -2.92 -2.03
N PHE A 39 -1.93 -4.19 -2.31
CA PHE A 39 -3.27 -4.60 -2.72
C PHE A 39 -4.28 -4.37 -1.59
N LEU A 40 -5.38 -3.71 -1.93
CA LEU A 40 -6.61 -3.81 -1.18
C LEU A 40 -7.08 -5.25 -1.37
N LEU A 41 -6.90 -6.09 -0.35
CA LEU A 41 -7.74 -7.27 -0.19
C LEU A 41 -9.17 -6.74 -0.01
N SER A 42 -9.83 -6.39 -1.12
CA SER A 42 -11.27 -6.51 -1.16
C SER A 42 -11.53 -8.00 -0.96
N PRO A 43 -12.16 -8.44 0.15
CA PRO A 43 -12.90 -9.68 0.03
C PRO A 43 -13.82 -9.43 -1.16
N HIS A 44 -13.67 -10.18 -2.26
CA HIS A 44 -14.73 -10.17 -3.26
C HIS A 44 -15.99 -10.58 -2.48
N PRO A 45 -17.05 -9.75 -2.41
CA PRO A 45 -18.35 -10.37 -2.41
C PRO A 45 -18.44 -11.00 -3.80
N PHE A 46 -18.29 -12.32 -3.86
CA PHE A 46 -18.92 -13.05 -4.95
C PHE A 46 -20.42 -12.74 -4.83
N VAL A 47 -20.89 -11.75 -5.58
CA VAL A 47 -22.30 -11.53 -5.93
C VAL A 47 -22.33 -10.92 -7.32
#